data_AF-A0A0A0UTG1-F1
#
_entry.id   AF-A0A0A0UTG1-F1
#
_cell.length_a   1.000
_cell.length_b   1.000
_cell.length_c   1.000
_cell.angle_alpha   90.00
_cell.angle_beta   90.00
_cell.angle_gamma   90.00
#
_symmetry.space_group_name_H-M   'P 1'
#
loop_
_entity.id
_entity.type
_entity.pdbx_description
1 polymer ?
#
loop_
_entity_poly.entity_id
_entity_poly.type
_entity_poly.pdbx_seq_one_letter_code
_entity_poly.pdbx_strand_id
1 'polypeptide(L)'
;MKFDSSASDNIRAIWAFTFALMQASFYDNGNHPQVLIFDELAQQSMVTKELYNFFKSLIDFKRELQTIIGITIDSDEIMNSIEKLNKEEYKLIMFEDRVITRM
;
A
#
# COMPACT_ATOMS: atom_id res chain seq x y z
N MET A 1 -18.35 -19.43 -5.64
CA MET A 1 -17.83 -18.25 -4.91
C MET A 1 -18.50 -18.23 -3.55
N LYS A 2 -17.74 -18.26 -2.44
CA LYS A 2 -18.28 -18.30 -1.07
C LYS A 2 -18.83 -16.94 -0.69
N PHE A 3 -20.03 -16.93 -0.10
CA PHE A 3 -20.82 -15.75 0.28
C PHE A 3 -20.35 -15.02 1.56
N ASP A 4 -19.16 -15.34 2.08
CA ASP A 4 -18.59 -14.75 3.31
C ASP A 4 -17.35 -13.88 3.08
N SER A 5 -16.97 -13.62 1.82
CA SER A 5 -15.84 -12.73 1.51
C SER A 5 -16.30 -11.28 1.61
N SER A 6 -15.71 -10.52 2.53
CA SER A 6 -15.97 -9.08 2.62
C SER A 6 -15.45 -8.37 1.37
N ALA A 7 -16.03 -7.22 1.02
CA ALA A 7 -15.54 -6.43 -0.12
C ALA A 7 -14.06 -6.03 0.05
N SER A 8 -13.60 -5.87 1.29
CA SER A 8 -12.21 -5.58 1.62
C SER A 8 -11.25 -6.74 1.36
N ASP A 9 -11.70 -8.00 1.47
CA ASP A 9 -10.89 -9.17 1.10
C ASP A 9 -10.48 -9.13 -0.38
N ASN A 10 -11.42 -8.76 -1.26
CA ASN A 10 -11.16 -8.68 -2.70
C ASN A 10 -10.15 -7.58 -3.03
N ILE A 11 -10.25 -6.42 -2.38
CA ILE A 11 -9.30 -5.33 -2.54
C ILE A 11 -7.90 -5.75 -2.05
N ARG A 12 -7.81 -6.40 -0.89
CA ARG A 12 -6.54 -6.95 -0.39
C ARG A 12 -5.94 -7.98 -1.35
N ALA A 13 -6.77 -8.83 -1.95
CA ALA A 13 -6.31 -9.81 -2.92
C ALA A 13 -5.74 -9.14 -4.19
N ILE A 14 -6.34 -8.05 -4.65
CA ILE A 14 -5.82 -7.27 -5.78
C ILE A 14 -4.43 -6.72 -5.43
N TRP A 15 -4.27 -6.06 -4.27
CA TRP A 15 -2.97 -5.51 -3.88
C TRP A 15 -1.89 -6.58 -3.73
N ALA A 16 -2.22 -7.69 -3.06
CA ALA A 16 -1.31 -8.80 -2.89
C ALA A 16 -0.93 -9.44 -4.23
N PHE A 17 -1.89 -9.60 -5.15
CA PHE A 17 -1.64 -10.13 -6.49
C PHE A 17 -0.76 -9.19 -7.32
N THR A 18 -1.03 -7.88 -7.31
CA THR A 18 -0.21 -6.88 -8.00
C THR A 18 1.22 -6.90 -7.48
N PHE A 19 1.42 -6.97 -6.17
CA PHE A 19 2.75 -7.10 -5.59
C PHE A 19 3.41 -8.44 -5.92
N ALA A 20 2.68 -9.56 -5.92
CA ALA A 20 3.20 -10.86 -6.33
C ALA A 20 3.64 -10.89 -7.81
N LEU A 21 2.89 -10.23 -8.69
CA LEU A 21 3.23 -10.09 -10.09
C LEU A 21 4.53 -9.30 -10.28
N MET A 22 4.71 -8.23 -9.51
CA MET A 22 5.98 -7.49 -9.48
C MET A 22 7.13 -8.40 -9.00
N GLN A 23 6.95 -9.14 -7.91
CA GLN A 23 7.96 -10.05 -7.39
C GLN A 23 8.37 -11.10 -8.44
N ALA A 24 7.38 -11.72 -9.10
CA ALA A 24 7.62 -12.66 -10.20
C ALA A 24 8.41 -12.01 -11.34
N SER A 25 8.07 -10.78 -11.72
CA SER A 25 8.83 -10.03 -12.73
C SER A 25 10.31 -9.87 -12.36
N PHE A 26 10.66 -9.72 -11.08
CA PHE A 26 12.06 -9.66 -10.65
C PHE A 26 12.76 -11.02 -10.74
N TYR A 27 12.06 -12.13 -10.47
CA TYR A 27 12.63 -13.47 -10.57
C TYR A 27 12.85 -13.91 -12.02
N ASP A 28 11.92 -13.55 -12.90
CA ASP A 28 11.91 -14.00 -14.31
C ASP A 28 12.52 -12.96 -15.28
N ASN A 29 13.18 -11.92 -14.77
CA ASN A 29 13.72 -10.80 -15.56
C ASN A 29 12.68 -10.16 -16.51
N GLY A 30 11.46 -9.98 -16.01
CA GLY A 30 10.40 -9.27 -16.72
C GLY A 30 10.72 -7.79 -16.90
N ASN A 31 9.99 -7.13 -17.80
CA ASN A 31 10.21 -5.73 -18.20
C ASN A 31 9.35 -4.72 -17.43
N HIS A 32 8.87 -5.08 -16.23
CA HIS A 32 8.02 -4.21 -15.45
C HIS A 32 8.76 -2.90 -15.09
N PRO A 33 8.11 -1.72 -15.11
CA PRO A 33 8.74 -0.43 -14.80
C PRO A 33 9.21 -0.27 -13.34
N GLN A 34 9.13 -1.31 -12.51
CA GLN A 34 9.53 -1.27 -11.10
C GLN A 34 8.87 -0.15 -10.26
N VAL A 35 7.66 0.26 -10.65
CA VAL A 35 6.83 1.21 -9.89
C VAL A 35 5.48 0.57 -9.58
N LEU A 36 5.05 0.63 -8.32
CA LEU A 36 3.69 0.30 -7.90
C LEU A 36 2.97 1.55 -7.39
N ILE A 37 1.71 1.71 -7.77
CA ILE A 37 0.86 2.79 -7.29
C ILE A 37 -0.42 2.15 -6.75
N PHE A 38 -0.72 2.44 -5.49
CA PHE A 38 -1.96 2.04 -4.84
C PHE A 38 -2.71 3.30 -4.43
N ASP A 39 -3.99 3.36 -4.78
CA ASP A 39 -4.88 4.44 -4.40
C ASP A 39 -5.90 3.95 -3.37
N GLU A 40 -6.35 4.85 -2.50
CA GLU A 40 -7.37 4.61 -1.46
C GLU A 40 -7.10 3.37 -0.57
N LEU A 41 -5.85 3.21 -0.13
CA LEU A 41 -5.51 2.21 0.89
C LEU A 41 -6.27 2.50 2.20
N ALA A 42 -6.66 1.44 2.92
CA ALA A 42 -7.37 1.46 4.21
C ALA A 42 -8.86 1.88 4.22
N GLN A 43 -9.48 2.23 3.08
CA GLN A 43 -10.85 2.77 3.04
C GLN A 43 -12.00 1.77 3.37
N GLN A 44 -11.77 0.45 3.29
CA GLN A 44 -12.82 -0.57 3.49
C GLN A 44 -12.74 -1.34 4.84
N SER A 45 -12.72 -0.62 5.96
CA SER A 45 -12.70 -1.22 7.31
C SER A 45 -11.54 -2.21 7.50
N MET A 46 -10.37 -1.86 6.98
CA MET A 46 -9.22 -2.73 7.06
C MET A 46 -8.65 -2.75 8.47
N VAL A 47 -8.24 -3.94 8.92
CA VAL A 47 -7.60 -4.07 10.23
C VAL A 47 -6.22 -3.41 10.16
N THR A 48 -5.96 -2.43 11.02
CA THR A 48 -4.72 -1.66 11.16
C THR A 48 -3.44 -2.54 11.06
N LYS A 49 -3.48 -3.74 11.65
CA LYS A 49 -2.39 -4.73 11.60
C LYS A 49 -2.04 -5.20 10.19
N GLU A 50 -3.03 -5.40 9.33
CA GLU A 50 -2.82 -5.88 7.96
C GLU A 50 -2.19 -4.81 7.09
N LEU A 51 -2.59 -3.55 7.29
CA LEU A 51 -1.98 -2.40 6.61
C LEU A 51 -0.49 -2.31 6.94
N TYR A 52 -0.15 -2.40 8.23
CA TYR A 52 1.24 -2.43 8.68
C TYR A 52 2.03 -3.59 8.05
N ASN A 53 1.46 -4.80 8.03
CA ASN A 53 2.13 -5.96 7.44
C ASN A 53 2.33 -5.81 5.92
N PHE A 54 1.40 -5.16 5.23
CA PHE A 54 1.52 -4.86 3.81
C PHE A 54 2.66 -3.86 3.56
N PHE A 55 2.70 -2.74 4.29
CA PHE A 55 3.80 -1.78 4.20
C PHE A 55 5.15 -2.43 4.51
N LYS A 56 5.21 -3.25 5.55
CA LYS A 56 6.41 -4.00 5.93
C LYS A 56 6.88 -4.91 4.78
N SER A 57 5.96 -5.63 4.15
CA SER A 57 6.28 -6.54 3.04
C SER A 57 6.84 -5.79 1.82
N LEU A 58 6.36 -4.57 1.54
CA LEU A 58 6.90 -3.71 0.49
C LEU A 58 8.33 -3.25 0.80
N ILE A 59 8.58 -2.78 2.03
CA ILE A 59 9.90 -2.31 2.49
C ILE A 59 10.92 -3.47 2.55
N ASP A 60 10.51 -4.60 3.12
CA ASP A 60 11.39 -5.76 3.32
C ASP A 60 11.77 -6.46 2.01
N PHE A 61 11.10 -6.16 0.89
CA PHE A 61 11.44 -6.72 -0.42
C PHE A 61 12.84 -6.28 -0.89
N LYS A 62 13.35 -5.13 -0.44
CA LYS A 62 14.74 -4.66 -0.65
C LYS A 62 15.25 -4.82 -2.09
N ARG A 63 14.44 -4.41 -3.07
CA ARG A 63 14.81 -4.30 -4.49
C ARG A 63 14.65 -2.85 -4.95
N GLU A 64 15.18 -2.53 -6.13
CA GLU A 64 14.90 -1.28 -6.84
C GLU A 64 13.42 -1.27 -7.26
N LEU A 65 12.54 -0.93 -6.32
CA LEU A 65 11.09 -0.85 -6.47
C LEU A 65 10.61 0.43 -5.82
N GLN A 66 9.98 1.31 -6.57
CA GLN A 66 9.29 2.47 -6.00
C GLN A 66 7.82 2.13 -5.77
N THR A 67 7.31 2.38 -4.56
CA THR A 67 5.88 2.25 -4.28
C THR A 67 5.31 3.59 -3.83
N ILE A 68 4.21 4.01 -4.46
CA ILE A 68 3.45 5.22 -4.13
C ILE A 68 2.09 4.78 -3.59
N ILE A 69 1.72 5.35 -2.45
CA ILE A 69 0.51 4.98 -1.73
C ILE A 69 -0.31 6.23 -1.46
N GLY A 70 -1.52 6.28 -2.02
CA GLY A 70 -2.59 7.15 -1.59
C GLY A 70 -3.34 6.49 -0.44
N ILE A 71 -3.43 7.17 0.70
CA ILE A 71 -4.14 6.71 1.89
C ILE A 71 -4.83 7.89 2.56
N THR A 72 -6.07 7.68 2.99
CA THR A 72 -6.76 8.60 3.89
C THR A 72 -6.41 8.22 5.33
N ILE A 73 -5.78 9.13 6.07
CA ILE A 73 -5.47 8.93 7.50
C ILE A 73 -6.63 9.54 8.31
N ASP A 74 -7.59 8.71 8.68
CA ASP A 74 -8.80 9.11 9.43
C ASP A 74 -8.75 8.74 10.92
N SER A 75 -7.68 8.08 11.37
CA SER A 75 -7.52 7.56 12.73
C SER A 75 -6.06 7.53 13.19
N ASP A 76 -5.86 7.72 14.50
CA ASP A 76 -4.55 7.61 15.14
C ASP A 76 -3.94 6.21 14.97
N GLU A 77 -4.76 5.17 14.83
CA GLU A 77 -4.30 3.80 14.62
C GLU A 77 -3.52 3.63 13.30
N ILE A 78 -4.03 4.22 12.22
CA ILE A 78 -3.38 4.21 10.90
C ILE A 78 -2.06 4.98 10.99
N MET A 79 -2.10 6.19 11.57
CA MET A 79 -0.91 7.02 11.74
C MET A 79 0.17 6.29 12.55
N ASN A 80 -0.20 5.72 13.71
CA ASN A 80 0.70 4.94 14.55
C ASN A 80 1.30 3.72 13.82
N SER A 81 0.59 3.16 12.84
CA SER A 81 1.10 2.03 12.05
C SER A 81 2.14 2.47 11.04
N ILE A 82 1.97 3.65 10.44
CA ILE A 82 2.97 4.26 9.55
C ILE A 82 4.20 4.68 10.36
N GLU A 83 4.01 5.28 11.54
CA GLU A 83 5.11 5.74 12.40
C GLU A 83 5.97 4.61 12.99
N LYS A 84 5.41 3.39 13.10
CA LYS A 84 6.17 2.18 13.48
C LYS A 84 7.16 1.71 12.43
N LEU A 85 7.03 2.16 11.19
CA LEU A 85 7.97 1.84 10.11
C LEU A 85 9.27 2.65 10.28
N ASN A 86 10.37 2.13 9.73
CA ASN A 86 11.63 2.88 9.72
C ASN A 86 11.47 4.14 8.84
N LYS A 87 11.66 5.33 9.43
CA LYS A 87 11.50 6.63 8.74
C LYS A 87 12.49 6.87 7.60
N GLU A 88 13.57 6.08 7.52
CA GLU A 88 14.53 6.17 6.42
C GLU A 88 14.05 5.41 5.16
N GLU A 89 13.07 4.52 5.29
CA GLU A 89 12.60 3.63 4.21
C GLU A 89 11.36 4.19 3.48
N TYR A 90 10.76 5.29 3.96
CA TYR A 90 9.60 5.90 3.33
C TYR A 90 9.60 7.42 3.44
N LYS A 91 8.83 8.06 2.56
CA LYS A 91 8.51 9.49 2.62
C LYS A 91 7.01 9.66 2.81
N LEU A 92 6.60 10.27 3.91
CA LEU A 92 5.22 10.68 4.14
C LEU A 92 5.02 12.12 3.68
N ILE A 93 4.01 12.33 2.85
CA ILE A 93 3.60 13.66 2.38
C ILE A 93 2.16 13.85 2.84
N MET A 94 1.97 14.74 3.82
CA MET A 94 0.65 15.07 4.34
C MET A 94 0.06 16.22 3.54
N PHE A 95 -1.22 16.10 3.18
CA PHE A 95 -2.00 17.18 2.59
C PHE A 95 -3.10 17.54 3.58
N GLU A 96 -3.14 18.81 4.01
CA GLU A 96 -4.11 19.28 5.01
C GLU A 96 -5.50 19.57 4.40
N ASP A 97 -5.56 19.76 3.09
CA ASP A 97 -6.77 20.15 2.36
C ASP A 97 -6.72 19.56 0.93
N ARG A 98 -7.47 20.11 -0.02
CA ARG A 98 -7.44 19.64 -1.41
C ARG A 98 -6.07 19.87 -2.06
N VAL A 99 -5.48 18.78 -2.59
CA VAL A 99 -4.25 18.83 -3.40
C VAL A 99 -4.43 19.73 -4.63
N ILE A 100 -5.63 19.75 -5.21
CA ILE A 100 -6.01 20.64 -6.30
C ILE A 100 -6.87 21.77 -5.74
N THR A 101 -6.27 22.94 -5.58
CA THR A 101 -6.97 24.20 -5.31
C THR A 101 -7.24 24.89 -6.65
N ARG A 102 -8.46 25.43 -6.83
CA ARG A 102 -9.03 25.96 -8.10
C ARG A 102 -7.96 26.52 -9.07
N MET A 103 -7.90 25.91 -10.28
CA MET A 103 -7.31 26.52 -11.47
C MET A 103 -8.15 27.71 -11.94
#